data_AF-A0A497ETX6-F1
#
_entry.id   AF-A0A497ETX6-F1
#
_cell.length_a   1.000
_cell.length_b   1.000
_cell.length_c   1.000
_cell.angle_alpha   90.00
_cell.angle_beta   90.00
_cell.angle_gamma   90.00
#
_symmetry.space_group_name_H-M   'P 1'
#
loop_
_entity.id
_entity.type
_entity.pdbx_description
1 polymer ?
#
loop_
_entity_poly.entity_id
_entity_poly.type
_entity_poly.pdbx_seq_one_letter_code
_entity_poly.pdbx_strand_id
1 'polypeptide(L)' 'MGTKKTFNFLVEGGKATGGPPIGPALGPLGINVMQVVNKINELTKEFA' A
#
# COMPACT_ATOMS: atom_id res chain seq x y z
N MET A 1 -21.62 -8.43 8.56
CA MET A 1 -20.89 -8.94 7.37
C MET A 1 -19.97 -7.84 6.87
N GLY A 2 -18.65 -7.98 7.07
CA GLY A 2 -17.68 -6.98 6.59
C GLY A 2 -17.52 -7.09 5.07
N THR A 3 -17.65 -5.97 4.37
CA THR A 3 -17.43 -5.90 2.92
C THR A 3 -15.95 -6.01 2.59
N LYS A 4 -15.53 -7.09 1.92
CA LYS A 4 -14.16 -7.25 1.44
C LYS A 4 -13.94 -6.32 0.24
N LYS A 5 -13.08 -5.32 0.37
CA LYS A 5 -12.60 -4.48 -0.75
C LYS A 5 -11.16 -4.88 -1.10
N THR A 6 -10.94 -5.24 -2.36
CA THR A 6 -9.60 -5.51 -2.91
C THR A 6 -9.16 -4.29 -3.71
N PHE A 7 -7.91 -3.87 -3.54
CA PHE A 7 -7.30 -2.78 -4.29
C PHE A 7 -6.01 -3.27 -4.96
N ASN A 8 -5.82 -2.88 -6.21
CA ASN A 8 -4.64 -3.22 -7.00
C ASN A 8 -3.91 -1.92 -7.32
N PHE A 9 -2.63 -1.86 -6.98
CA PHE A 9 -1.79 -0.69 -7.18
C PHE A 9 -0.51 -1.10 -7.91
N LEU A 10 -0.01 -0.21 -8.75
CA LEU A 10 1.34 -0.30 -9.29
C LEU A 10 2.23 0.59 -8.42
N VAL A 11 3.30 0.00 -7.89
CA VAL A 11 4.27 0.67 -7.03
C VAL A 11 5.67 0.26 -7.47
N GLU A 12 6.62 1.18 -7.35
CA GLU A 12 8.03 0.87 -7.56
C GLU A 12 8.53 -0.04 -6.44
N GLY A 13 9.18 -1.15 -6.81
CA GLY A 13 9.69 -2.13 -5.86
C GLY A 13 10.70 -1.49 -4.90
N GLY A 14 10.53 -1.70 -3.60
CA GLY A 14 11.38 -1.12 -2.55
C GLY A 14 11.25 0.41 -2.35
N LYS A 15 10.43 1.09 -3.14
CA LYS A 15 10.19 2.55 -3.08
C LYS A 15 8.70 2.92 -3.02
N ALA A 16 7.82 2.02 -2.59
CA ALA A 16 6.45 2.38 -2.28
C ALA A 16 6.43 3.49 -1.21
N THR A 17 5.50 4.44 -1.38
CA THR A 17 5.28 5.55 -0.43
C THR A 17 3.80 5.63 -0.06
N GLY A 18 3.50 6.31 1.05
CA GLY A 18 2.13 6.57 1.46
C GLY A 18 1.40 7.61 0.60
N GLY A 19 2.04 8.10 -0.47
CA GLY A 19 1.43 8.98 -1.45
C GLY A 19 0.47 8.24 -2.39
N PRO A 20 0.01 8.91 -3.46
CA PRO A 20 -0.70 8.25 -4.55
C PRO A 20 0.18 7.12 -5.13
N PRO A 21 -0.36 5.93 -5.44
CA PRO A 21 -1.78 5.56 -5.52
C PRO A 21 -2.39 4.96 -4.23
N ILE A 22 -1.58 4.68 -3.20
CA ILE A 22 -2.02 3.93 -2.00
C ILE A 22 -2.71 4.84 -0.98
N GLY A 23 -2.13 6.00 -0.69
CA GLY A 23 -2.65 6.94 0.31
C GLY A 23 -4.12 7.33 0.10
N PRO A 24 -4.53 7.79 -1.10
CA PRO A 24 -5.92 8.17 -1.36
C PRO A 24 -6.92 7.00 -1.29
N ALA A 25 -6.51 5.80 -1.67
CA ALA A 25 -7.39 4.62 -1.69
C ALA A 25 -7.59 4.00 -0.30
N LEU A 26 -6.53 4.04 0.53
CA LEU A 26 -6.52 3.45 1.86
C LEU A 26 -6.86 4.45 2.98
N GLY A 27 -6.64 5.75 2.75
CA GLY A 27 -6.97 6.84 3.68
C GLY A 27 -8.42 6.83 4.20
N PRO A 28 -9.47 6.71 3.36
CA PRO A 28 -10.85 6.71 3.83
C PRO A 28 -11.25 5.44 4.61
N LEU A 29 -10.40 4.41 4.61
CA LEU A 29 -10.61 3.18 5.39
C LEU A 29 -10.02 3.28 6.80
N GLY A 30 -9.32 4.37 7.14
CA GLY A 30 -8.71 4.57 8.46
C GLY A 30 -7.55 3.60 8.77
N ILE A 31 -7.00 2.96 7.74
CA ILE A 31 -5.89 2.01 7.88
C ILE A 31 -4.54 2.72 7.81
N ASN A 32 -3.54 2.15 8.50
CA ASN A 32 -2.23 2.75 8.58
C ASN A 32 -1.44 2.54 7.29
N VAL A 33 -1.47 3.54 6.41
CA VAL A 33 -0.80 3.50 5.09
C VAL A 33 0.69 3.21 5.21
N MET A 34 1.37 3.77 6.22
CA MET A 34 2.80 3.55 6.42
C MET A 34 3.14 2.09 6.72
N GLN A 35 2.30 1.40 7.49
CA GLN A 35 2.49 -0.04 7.73
C GLN A 35 2.32 -0.86 6.45
N VAL A 36 1.34 -0.52 5.62
CA VAL A 36 1.12 -1.18 4.32
C VAL A 36 2.32 -0.98 3.40
N VAL A 37 2.79 0.26 3.30
CA VAL A 37 3.94 0.65 2.48
C VAL A 37 5.23 -0.02 2.93
N ASN A 38 5.50 -0.07 4.24
CA ASN A 38 6.65 -0.79 4.78
C ASN A 38 6.60 -2.27 4.45
N LYS A 39 5.42 -2.90 4.55
CA LYS A 39 5.23 -4.32 4.20
C LYS A 39 5.44 -4.56 2.70
N ILE A 40 4.94 -3.66 1.85
CA ILE A 40 5.17 -3.69 0.41
C ILE A 40 6.66 -3.56 0.11
N ASN A 41 7.36 -2.60 0.72
CA ASN A 41 8.79 -2.40 0.51
C ASN A 41 9.64 -3.57 1.01
N GLU A 42 9.23 -4.22 2.10
CA GLU A 42 9.87 -5.44 2.61
C GLU A 42 9.74 -6.59 1.60
N LEU A 43 8.53 -6.82 1.08
CA LEU A 43 8.24 -7.88 0.10
C LEU A 43 8.79 -7.59 -1.30
N THR A 44 8.91 -6.31 -1.65
CA THR A 44 9.42 -5.87 -2.96
C THR A 44 10.88 -5.43 -2.90
N LYS A 45 11.57 -5.67 -1.78
CA LYS A 45 12.96 -5.29 -1.57
C LYS A 45 13.91 -5.92 -2.60
N GLU A 46 13.55 -7.10 -3.10
CA GLU A 46 14.30 -7.84 -4.12
C GLU A 46 14.14 -7.25 -5.54
N PHE A 47 13.18 -6.34 -5.74
CA PHE A 47 12.95 -5.65 -7.01
C PHE A 47 13.61 -4.26 -7.08
N ALA A 48 14.33 -3.86 -6.02
CA ALA A 48 15.03 -2.58 -5.92
C ALA A 48 16.43 -2.63 -6.52
#